data_AF-A0A7K4B548-F1
#
_entry.id   AF-A0A7K4B548-F1
#
_cell.length_a   1.000
_cell.length_b   1.000
_cell.length_c   1.000
_cell.angle_alpha   90.00
_cell.angle_beta   90.00
_cell.angle_gamma   90.00
#
_symmetry.space_group_name_H-M   'P 1'
#
loop_
_entity.id
_entity.type
_entity.pdbx_description
1 polymer ?
#
loop_
_entity_poly.entity_id
_entity_poly.type
_entity_poly.pdbx_seq_one_letter_code
_entity_poly.pdbx_strand_id
1 'polypeptide(L)'
;QLVLPAFCQANTRICPFISTCEADFEAILPGKLKKQEKPTTHGDDVLLSDSGKGEEHLSRLVETLRLLSIPVLPAGHTTGPRFIRLKIIPDLSKRVTFSKVANRAVDIQLGLSLPAPPLIQAQSGYISCDVPHDDWKPSDVRSMIRDGKTSSRSVCPFPIGREIDGSVMMGDLADPVMTSCLIGGTSGSGKSELIRSLVVGIRLMNTPNPVSFILIDPKRVTFTDFVSFPSLFMPVIMDPDNAMEVLEACVKEMEERYMHLEKTGYTNISDYNIGQPEPMTRGILVIDEYADLIMNKTTKEALETAI
;
A
#
# COMPACT_ATOMS: atom_id res chain seq x y z
N GLN A 1 8.55 26.44 -27.68
CA GLN A 1 7.34 27.04 -28.28
C GLN A 1 6.50 25.94 -28.88
N LEU A 2 5.56 25.41 -28.10
CA LEU A 2 4.37 24.64 -28.49
C LEU A 2 3.69 24.33 -27.15
N VAL A 3 2.82 25.26 -26.75
CA VAL A 3 1.99 25.23 -25.55
C VAL A 3 0.60 24.85 -26.04
N LEU A 4 0.02 23.75 -25.57
CA LEU A 4 -1.39 23.36 -25.76
C LEU A 4 -1.79 22.36 -24.64
N PRO A 5 -3.07 22.30 -24.21
CA PRO A 5 -3.50 22.94 -22.97
C PRO A 5 -4.07 21.97 -21.92
N ALA A 6 -4.15 22.46 -20.69
CA ALA A 6 -4.68 21.79 -19.51
C ALA A 6 -6.18 21.46 -19.63
N PHE A 7 -6.54 20.22 -19.31
CA PHE A 7 -7.92 19.79 -19.11
C PHE A 7 -8.43 20.33 -17.76
N CYS A 8 -9.25 21.39 -17.80
CA CYS A 8 -9.97 21.89 -16.63
C CYS A 8 -11.31 21.15 -16.51
N GLN A 9 -11.50 20.36 -15.46
CA GLN A 9 -12.82 19.82 -15.13
C GLN A 9 -13.71 20.95 -14.61
N ALA A 10 -14.76 21.26 -15.36
CA ALA A 10 -15.75 22.26 -15.00
C ALA A 10 -16.61 21.74 -13.83
N ASN A 11 -16.26 22.10 -12.59
CA ASN A 11 -17.25 22.39 -11.53
C ASN A 11 -16.72 23.02 -10.22
N THR A 12 -15.48 23.52 -10.16
CA THR A 12 -15.02 24.26 -8.97
C THR A 12 -15.30 25.76 -9.11
N ARG A 13 -16.11 26.33 -8.20
CA ARG A 13 -16.49 27.76 -8.17
C ARG A 13 -15.34 28.73 -7.80
N ILE A 14 -14.10 28.25 -7.70
CA ILE A 14 -12.94 29.06 -7.33
C ILE A 14 -11.77 28.67 -8.25
N CYS A 15 -11.77 29.22 -9.47
CA CYS A 15 -10.60 29.19 -10.36
C CYS A 15 -10.09 30.64 -10.52
N PRO A 16 -8.88 30.97 -10.04
CA PRO A 16 -8.34 32.33 -10.11
C PRO A 16 -7.89 32.76 -11.53
N PHE A 17 -8.07 31.93 -12.57
CA PHE A 17 -7.59 32.17 -13.94
C PHE A 17 -8.70 32.32 -14.99
N ILE A 18 -9.94 32.64 -14.57
CA ILE A 18 -11.14 32.74 -15.42
C ILE A 18 -11.01 33.68 -16.64
N SER A 19 -10.13 34.69 -16.63
CA SER A 19 -10.06 35.71 -17.68
C SER A 19 -9.37 35.28 -18.98
N THR A 20 -8.95 34.02 -19.13
CA THR A 20 -8.14 33.57 -20.30
C THR A 20 -8.66 32.32 -21.02
N CYS A 21 -9.85 31.81 -20.70
CA CYS A 21 -10.40 30.60 -21.33
C CYS A 21 -11.45 30.94 -22.41
N GLU A 22 -11.07 30.92 -23.68
CA GLU A 22 -12.02 30.77 -24.80
C GLU A 22 -12.28 29.27 -25.05
N ALA A 23 -13.55 28.91 -25.22
CA ALA A 23 -14.03 27.53 -25.26
C ALA A 23 -14.43 27.14 -26.69
N ASP A 24 -13.91 26.00 -27.17
CA ASP A 24 -14.47 25.26 -28.29
C ASP A 24 -14.45 23.75 -27.96
N PHE A 25 -15.63 23.15 -27.89
CA PHE A 25 -15.88 21.73 -27.64
C PHE A 25 -16.82 21.23 -28.74
N GLU A 26 -16.44 20.17 -29.47
CA GLU A 26 -17.39 19.37 -30.25
C GLU A 26 -17.44 17.94 -29.70
N ALA A 27 -18.67 17.49 -29.49
CA ALA A 27 -19.04 16.25 -28.84
C ALA A 27 -19.06 15.06 -29.81
N ILE A 28 -18.67 13.86 -29.33
CA ILE A 28 -19.00 12.59 -30.01
C ILE A 28 -19.57 11.62 -28.96
N LEU A 29 -20.82 11.20 -29.17
CA LEU A 29 -21.59 10.20 -28.41
C LEU A 29 -21.59 8.82 -29.16
N PRO A 30 -22.01 7.71 -28.50
CA PRO A 30 -21.36 6.40 -28.63
C PRO A 30 -22.06 5.39 -29.57
N GLY A 31 -21.31 4.36 -29.99
CA GLY A 31 -21.78 3.28 -30.87
C GLY A 31 -21.59 1.85 -30.32
N LYS A 32 -22.71 1.26 -29.88
CA LYS A 32 -23.15 -0.16 -29.92
C LYS A 32 -22.35 -1.29 -29.22
N LEU A 33 -22.99 -1.79 -28.16
CA LEU A 33 -22.88 -3.13 -27.56
C LEU A 33 -23.21 -4.28 -28.53
N LYS A 34 -22.48 -5.40 -28.45
CA LYS A 34 -22.99 -6.74 -28.80
C LYS A 34 -22.45 -7.85 -27.88
N LYS A 35 -23.43 -8.49 -27.23
CA LYS A 35 -23.63 -9.91 -26.82
C LYS A 35 -22.63 -10.64 -25.91
N GLN A 36 -23.22 -11.09 -24.80
CA GLN A 36 -22.76 -12.04 -23.78
C GLN A 36 -22.58 -13.47 -24.33
N GLU A 37 -21.56 -14.15 -23.82
CA GLU A 37 -21.55 -15.61 -23.65
C GLU A 37 -21.38 -15.94 -22.15
N LYS A 38 -22.02 -17.05 -21.74
CA LYS A 38 -22.25 -17.49 -20.36
C LYS A 38 -21.00 -18.14 -19.73
N PRO A 39 -20.96 -18.24 -18.37
CA PRO A 39 -19.74 -18.50 -17.62
C PRO A 39 -19.38 -19.98 -17.58
N THR A 40 -18.14 -20.30 -17.93
CA THR A 40 -17.53 -21.60 -17.62
C THR A 40 -16.91 -21.53 -16.23
N THR A 41 -17.47 -22.32 -15.34
CA THR A 41 -16.96 -22.65 -14.01
C THR A 41 -15.62 -23.36 -14.11
N HIS A 42 -14.53 -22.68 -13.76
CA HIS A 42 -13.32 -23.32 -13.22
C HIS A 42 -12.84 -22.46 -12.05
N GLY A 43 -13.22 -22.89 -10.85
CA GLY A 43 -12.56 -22.48 -9.62
C GLY A 43 -11.26 -23.26 -9.55
N ASP A 44 -10.19 -22.64 -10.03
CA ASP A 44 -8.84 -23.11 -9.78
C ASP A 44 -8.35 -22.38 -8.52
N ASP A 45 -8.46 -23.06 -7.38
CA ASP A 45 -7.67 -22.74 -6.20
C ASP A 45 -6.20 -22.77 -6.61
N VAL A 46 -5.57 -21.60 -6.75
CA VAL A 46 -4.11 -21.52 -6.96
C VAL A 46 -3.44 -21.75 -5.62
N LEU A 47 -3.44 -23.00 -5.16
CA LEU A 47 -2.37 -23.53 -4.34
C LEU A 47 -1.12 -23.45 -5.22
N LEU A 48 -0.22 -22.52 -4.91
CA LEU A 48 1.11 -22.47 -5.51
C LEU A 48 1.75 -23.85 -5.32
N SER A 49 1.88 -24.60 -6.42
CA SER A 49 2.47 -25.93 -6.44
C SER A 49 3.97 -25.82 -6.14
N ASP A 50 4.35 -25.93 -4.87
CA ASP A 50 5.74 -26.06 -4.46
C ASP A 50 5.97 -27.46 -3.89
N SER A 51 5.89 -28.44 -4.78
CA SER A 51 6.14 -29.85 -4.50
C SER A 51 7.64 -30.10 -4.32
N GLY A 52 8.16 -29.83 -3.12
CA GLY A 52 9.39 -30.46 -2.60
C GLY A 52 10.40 -29.51 -1.93
N LYS A 53 10.56 -28.27 -2.41
CA LYS A 53 11.64 -27.37 -1.93
C LYS A 53 11.48 -26.98 -0.46
N GLY A 54 10.27 -26.65 -0.02
CA GLY A 54 10.02 -26.29 1.38
C GLY A 54 10.34 -27.44 2.35
N GLU A 55 10.02 -28.67 1.98
CA GLU A 55 10.31 -29.86 2.78
C GLU A 55 11.81 -30.20 2.78
N GLU A 56 12.49 -30.00 1.65
CA GLU A 56 13.95 -30.13 1.55
C GLU A 56 14.66 -29.12 2.47
N HIS A 57 14.28 -27.85 2.41
CA HIS A 57 14.84 -26.82 3.28
C HIS A 57 14.56 -27.09 4.76
N LEU A 58 13.36 -27.57 5.09
CA LEU A 58 13.01 -27.95 6.46
C LEU A 58 13.89 -29.10 6.96
N SER A 59 14.07 -30.13 6.14
CA SER A 59 14.92 -31.29 6.47
C SER A 59 16.37 -30.85 6.70
N ARG A 60 16.92 -30.03 5.80
CA ARG A 60 18.27 -29.46 5.92
C ARG A 60 18.42 -28.56 7.15
N LEU A 61 17.40 -27.79 7.51
CA LEU A 61 17.40 -26.96 8.71
C LEU A 61 17.46 -27.80 9.98
N VAL A 62 16.61 -28.82 10.09
CA VAL A 62 16.60 -29.74 11.24
C VAL A 62 17.94 -30.46 11.37
N GLU A 63 18.52 -30.92 10.26
CA GLU A 63 19.83 -31.56 10.27
C GLU A 63 20.94 -30.59 10.69
N THR A 64 20.97 -29.38 10.12
CA THR A 64 21.96 -28.34 10.46
C THR A 64 21.90 -28.01 11.96
N LEU A 65 20.70 -27.78 12.50
CA LEU A 65 20.52 -27.50 13.92
C LEU A 65 20.93 -28.68 14.81
N ARG A 66 20.66 -29.91 14.38
CA ARG A 66 21.15 -31.12 15.07
C ARG A 66 22.67 -31.17 15.12
N LEU A 67 23.37 -30.88 14.02
CA LEU A 67 24.84 -30.81 13.97
C LEU A 67 25.40 -29.73 14.90
N LEU A 68 24.67 -28.63 15.08
CA LEU A 68 24.99 -27.56 16.05
C LEU A 68 24.60 -27.90 17.50
N SER A 69 24.19 -29.14 17.79
CA SER A 69 23.72 -29.58 19.10
C SER A 69 22.47 -28.82 19.61
N ILE A 70 21.60 -28.39 18.69
CA ILE A 70 20.33 -27.70 18.95
C ILE A 70 19.19 -28.55 18.37
N PRO A 71 18.74 -29.59 19.08
CA PRO A 71 17.68 -30.46 18.59
C PRO A 71 16.33 -29.74 18.51
N VAL A 72 15.67 -29.89 17.37
CA VAL A 72 14.33 -29.34 17.09
C VAL A 72 13.48 -30.40 16.38
N LEU A 73 12.17 -30.27 16.48
CA LEU A 73 11.20 -31.10 15.76
C LEU A 73 10.64 -30.32 14.56
N PRO A 74 10.48 -30.95 13.38
CA PRO A 74 9.82 -30.31 12.24
C PRO A 74 8.32 -30.14 12.52
N ALA A 75 7.76 -29.00 12.13
CA ALA A 75 6.33 -28.69 12.22
C ALA A 75 5.72 -28.27 10.87
N GLY A 76 6.40 -28.61 9.77
CA GLY A 76 5.99 -28.31 8.40
C GLY A 76 6.51 -26.96 7.88
N HIS A 77 5.98 -26.53 6.75
CA HIS A 77 6.37 -25.29 6.08
C HIS A 77 5.16 -24.58 5.46
N THR A 78 5.36 -23.32 5.06
CA THR A 78 4.40 -22.55 4.26
C THR A 78 5.16 -21.81 3.18
N THR A 79 4.91 -22.16 1.92
CA THR A 79 5.51 -21.46 0.77
C THR A 79 4.71 -20.20 0.48
N GLY A 80 5.35 -19.05 0.68
CA GLY A 80 4.79 -17.76 0.33
C GLY A 80 5.42 -17.16 -0.92
N PRO A 81 4.86 -16.05 -1.43
CA PRO A 81 5.30 -15.47 -2.71
C PRO A 81 6.76 -15.02 -2.72
N ARG A 82 7.29 -14.57 -1.58
CA ARG A 82 8.65 -14.00 -1.46
C ARG A 82 9.64 -14.91 -0.71
N PHE A 83 9.14 -15.68 0.24
CA PHE A 83 9.93 -16.54 1.11
C PHE A 83 9.11 -17.76 1.53
N ILE A 84 9.82 -18.82 1.91
CA ILE A 84 9.26 -20.03 2.49
C ILE A 84 9.47 -19.97 3.99
N ARG A 85 8.39 -20.11 4.77
CA ARG A 85 8.47 -20.19 6.24
C ARG A 85 8.58 -21.63 6.67
N LEU A 86 9.75 -21.97 7.20
CA LEU A 86 10.02 -23.27 7.83
C LEU A 86 9.58 -23.18 9.29
N LYS A 87 8.85 -24.20 9.77
CA LYS A 87 8.31 -24.24 11.13
C LYS A 87 9.01 -25.33 11.92
N ILE A 88 9.61 -24.95 13.04
CA ILE A 88 10.31 -25.87 13.94
C ILE A 88 9.83 -25.68 15.37
N ILE A 89 9.78 -26.77 16.13
CA ILE A 89 9.44 -26.76 17.56
C ILE A 89 10.72 -27.08 18.34
N PRO A 90 11.18 -26.20 19.25
CA PRO A 90 12.37 -26.47 20.04
C PRO A 90 12.15 -27.63 21.01
N ASP A 91 13.14 -28.51 21.16
CA ASP A 91 13.09 -29.57 22.16
C ASP A 91 13.36 -28.99 23.56
N LEU A 92 12.28 -28.67 24.27
CA LEU A 92 12.33 -28.10 25.62
C LEU A 92 12.98 -29.05 26.64
N SER A 93 12.89 -30.37 26.42
CA SER A 93 13.52 -31.37 27.31
C SER A 93 15.04 -31.26 27.32
N LYS A 94 15.62 -30.80 26.20
CA LYS A 94 17.06 -30.57 26.03
C LYS A 94 17.46 -29.11 26.23
N ARG A 95 16.60 -28.31 26.88
CA ARG A 95 16.82 -26.90 27.20
C ARG A 95 17.15 -26.06 25.96
N VAL A 96 16.52 -26.36 24.82
CA VAL A 96 16.60 -25.52 23.62
C VAL A 96 15.66 -24.33 23.81
N THR A 97 16.21 -23.12 23.66
CA THR A 97 15.45 -21.88 23.77
C THR A 97 15.43 -21.17 22.42
N PHE A 98 14.49 -20.23 22.24
CA PHE A 98 14.45 -19.39 21.05
C PHE A 98 15.80 -18.71 20.77
N SER A 99 16.42 -18.11 21.78
CA SER A 99 17.71 -17.42 21.62
C SER A 99 18.83 -18.34 21.14
N LYS A 100 18.83 -19.62 21.54
CA LYS A 100 19.83 -20.59 21.04
C LYS A 100 19.71 -20.79 19.53
N VAL A 101 18.48 -20.80 18.99
CA VAL A 101 18.22 -20.92 17.56
C VAL A 101 18.52 -19.60 16.85
N ALA A 102 17.97 -18.48 17.36
CA ALA A 102 18.11 -17.16 16.74
C ALA A 102 19.58 -16.72 16.62
N ASN A 103 20.42 -17.00 17.64
CA ASN A 103 21.84 -16.67 17.63
C ASN A 103 22.65 -17.46 16.59
N ARG A 104 22.05 -18.47 15.94
CA ARG A 104 22.69 -19.31 14.92
C ARG A 104 22.26 -18.95 13.50
N ALA A 105 21.66 -17.78 13.28
CA ALA A 105 21.21 -17.34 11.96
C ALA A 105 22.32 -17.41 10.89
N VAL A 106 23.55 -17.04 11.22
CA VAL A 106 24.71 -17.13 10.30
C VAL A 106 25.12 -18.58 10.03
N ASP A 107 25.11 -19.44 11.05
CA ASP A 107 25.41 -20.87 10.86
C ASP A 107 24.33 -21.55 10.01
N ILE A 108 23.07 -21.19 10.21
CA ILE A 108 21.92 -21.65 9.42
C ILE A 108 22.03 -21.16 7.97
N GLN A 109 22.42 -19.90 7.76
CA GLN A 109 22.68 -19.38 6.41
C GLN A 109 23.66 -20.27 5.64
N LEU A 110 24.78 -20.64 6.28
CA LEU A 110 25.80 -21.49 5.66
C LEU A 110 25.27 -22.91 5.40
N GLY A 111 24.59 -23.52 6.38
CA GLY A 111 24.06 -24.88 6.24
C GLY A 111 22.99 -25.02 5.15
N LEU A 112 22.18 -23.98 4.95
CA LEU A 112 21.13 -23.95 3.91
C LEU A 112 21.60 -23.31 2.60
N SER A 113 22.83 -22.79 2.54
CA SER A 113 23.39 -22.10 1.36
C SER A 113 22.58 -20.86 0.96
N LEU A 114 22.13 -20.08 1.94
CA LEU A 114 21.27 -18.91 1.72
C LEU A 114 22.08 -17.64 1.39
N PRO A 115 21.54 -16.73 0.58
CA PRO A 115 22.22 -15.47 0.22
C PRO A 115 22.38 -14.50 1.41
N ALA A 116 21.52 -14.61 2.43
CA ALA A 116 21.55 -13.79 3.64
C ALA A 116 21.06 -14.61 4.84
N PRO A 117 21.38 -14.20 6.09
CA PRO A 117 20.83 -14.82 7.29
C PRO A 117 19.29 -14.84 7.25
N PRO A 118 18.65 -15.99 7.53
CA PRO A 118 17.20 -16.07 7.54
C PRO A 118 16.61 -15.30 8.72
N LEU A 119 15.38 -14.81 8.55
CA LEU A 119 14.66 -14.16 9.64
C LEU A 119 14.08 -15.23 10.57
N ILE A 120 14.50 -15.20 11.84
CA ILE A 120 14.08 -16.17 12.85
C ILE A 120 13.20 -15.47 13.89
N GLN A 121 11.97 -15.94 14.06
CA GLN A 121 10.99 -15.34 14.98
C GLN A 121 10.27 -16.40 15.80
N ALA A 122 9.86 -16.03 17.02
CA ALA A 122 8.95 -16.84 17.82
C ALA A 122 7.52 -16.57 17.38
N GLN A 123 6.77 -17.62 17.06
CA GLN A 123 5.35 -17.60 16.71
C GLN A 123 4.54 -18.33 17.77
N SER A 124 3.21 -18.29 17.69
CA SER A 124 2.34 -19.05 18.59
C SER A 124 2.55 -20.56 18.40
N GLY A 125 3.34 -21.17 19.27
CA GLY A 125 3.59 -22.63 19.31
C GLY A 125 4.76 -23.15 18.48
N TYR A 126 5.48 -22.31 17.73
CA TYR A 126 6.65 -22.73 16.93
C TYR A 126 7.64 -21.56 16.72
N ILE A 127 8.85 -21.89 16.25
CA ILE A 127 9.82 -20.92 15.76
C ILE A 127 9.76 -20.92 14.23
N SER A 128 9.58 -19.75 13.62
CA SER A 128 9.65 -19.58 12.16
C SER A 128 11.09 -19.27 11.74
N CYS A 129 11.52 -19.90 10.64
CA CYS A 129 12.75 -19.57 9.94
C CYS A 129 12.36 -19.28 8.48
N ASP A 130 12.42 -18.01 8.09
CA ASP A 130 12.00 -17.56 6.76
C ASP A 130 13.20 -17.56 5.81
N VAL A 131 13.12 -18.40 4.78
CA VAL A 131 14.17 -18.58 3.76
C VAL A 131 13.69 -18.03 2.42
N PRO A 132 14.58 -17.44 1.58
CA PRO A 132 14.19 -16.92 0.28
C PRO A 132 13.48 -17.96 -0.60
N HIS A 133 12.48 -17.51 -1.36
CA HIS A 133 11.87 -18.33 -2.41
C HIS A 133 12.55 -18.00 -3.73
N ASP A 134 13.30 -18.96 -4.30
CA ASP A 134 14.11 -18.72 -5.50
C ASP A 134 13.29 -18.27 -6.72
N ASP A 135 12.10 -18.84 -6.89
CA ASP A 135 11.23 -18.61 -8.04
C ASP A 135 10.20 -17.49 -7.80
N TRP A 136 10.46 -16.61 -6.82
CA TRP A 136 9.57 -15.51 -6.49
C TRP A 136 9.34 -14.58 -7.68
N LYS A 137 8.11 -14.08 -7.79
CA LYS A 137 7.73 -13.07 -8.80
C LYS A 137 7.22 -11.81 -8.10
N PRO A 138 7.56 -10.61 -8.60
CA PRO A 138 6.96 -9.38 -8.12
C PRO A 138 5.43 -9.44 -8.21
N SER A 139 4.76 -8.94 -7.16
CA SER A 139 3.30 -8.83 -7.16
C SER A 139 2.88 -7.55 -7.87
N ASP A 140 2.19 -7.71 -9.00
CA ASP A 140 1.65 -6.59 -9.74
C ASP A 140 0.37 -6.04 -9.09
N VAL A 141 0.19 -4.72 -9.10
CA VAL A 141 -0.96 -4.03 -8.47
C VAL A 141 -2.28 -4.52 -9.05
N ARG A 142 -2.38 -4.74 -10.36
CA ARG A 142 -3.59 -5.23 -11.00
C ARG A 142 -3.94 -6.64 -10.51
N SER A 143 -2.94 -7.50 -10.33
CA SER A 143 -3.14 -8.84 -9.76
C SER A 143 -3.68 -8.77 -8.33
N MET A 144 -3.14 -7.84 -7.53
CA MET A 144 -3.56 -7.67 -6.13
C MET A 144 -4.97 -7.10 -6.04
N ILE A 145 -5.34 -6.14 -6.90
CA ILE A 145 -6.72 -5.63 -6.97
C ILE A 145 -7.70 -6.74 -7.34
N ARG A 146 -7.35 -7.59 -8.31
CA ARG A 146 -8.21 -8.70 -8.75
C ARG A 146 -8.40 -9.75 -7.65
N ASP A 147 -7.33 -10.11 -6.96
CA ASP A 147 -7.35 -11.18 -5.96
C ASP A 147 -7.79 -10.68 -4.56
N GLY A 148 -7.70 -9.37 -4.33
CA GLY A 148 -8.06 -8.70 -3.09
C GLY A 148 -9.56 -8.74 -2.82
N LYS A 149 -9.92 -9.15 -1.60
CA LYS A 149 -11.30 -9.19 -1.14
C LYS A 149 -11.59 -7.95 -0.31
N THR A 150 -12.51 -7.12 -0.78
CA THR A 150 -13.01 -5.96 -0.03
C THR A 150 -14.34 -6.27 0.63
N SER A 151 -14.65 -5.57 1.72
CA SER A 151 -15.99 -5.67 2.31
C SER A 151 -16.98 -4.84 1.48
N SER A 152 -18.28 -5.11 1.61
CA SER A 152 -19.32 -4.27 1.00
C SER A 152 -19.40 -2.86 1.61
N ARG A 153 -18.74 -2.63 2.74
CA ARG A 153 -18.68 -1.34 3.44
C ARG A 153 -17.43 -0.54 3.06
N SER A 154 -16.51 -1.13 2.30
CA SER A 154 -15.25 -0.47 1.97
C SER A 154 -15.49 0.70 1.03
N VAL A 155 -14.97 1.87 1.38
CA VAL A 155 -15.23 3.12 0.64
C VAL A 155 -13.99 3.63 -0.07
N CYS A 156 -12.80 3.40 0.47
CA CYS A 156 -11.52 3.74 -0.13
C CYS A 156 -10.52 2.58 -0.04
N PRO A 157 -10.84 1.38 -0.56
CA PRO A 157 -9.97 0.23 -0.43
C PRO A 157 -8.74 0.33 -1.33
N PHE A 158 -7.65 -0.32 -0.90
CA PHE A 158 -6.42 -0.45 -1.66
C PHE A 158 -5.61 -1.69 -1.26
N PRO A 159 -4.85 -2.29 -2.17
CA PRO A 159 -3.97 -3.40 -1.84
C PRO A 159 -2.68 -2.88 -1.17
N ILE A 160 -2.28 -3.52 -0.07
CA ILE A 160 -1.00 -3.27 0.61
C ILE A 160 0.08 -4.21 0.07
N GLY A 161 -0.26 -5.50 -0.07
CA GLY A 161 0.69 -6.53 -0.46
C GLY A 161 0.10 -7.93 -0.37
N ARG A 162 0.94 -8.95 -0.52
CA ARG A 162 0.55 -10.35 -0.31
C ARG A 162 1.12 -10.88 0.99
N GLU A 163 0.28 -11.59 1.73
CA GLU A 163 0.68 -12.34 2.90
C GLU A 163 1.41 -13.62 2.50
N ILE A 164 1.94 -14.33 3.50
CA ILE A 164 2.70 -15.56 3.27
C ILE A 164 1.84 -16.70 2.69
N ASP A 165 0.54 -16.70 2.95
CA ASP A 165 -0.38 -17.68 2.36
C ASP A 165 -0.81 -17.29 0.92
N GLY A 166 -0.28 -16.17 0.40
CA GLY A 166 -0.59 -15.64 -0.93
C GLY A 166 -1.85 -14.77 -0.98
N SER A 167 -2.61 -14.68 0.11
CA SER A 167 -3.77 -13.79 0.20
C SER A 167 -3.33 -12.33 0.11
N VAL A 168 -4.19 -11.47 -0.43
CA VAL A 168 -3.89 -10.05 -0.56
C VAL A 168 -4.36 -9.33 0.70
N MET A 169 -3.45 -8.65 1.35
CA MET A 169 -3.76 -7.74 2.44
C MET A 169 -4.33 -6.44 1.85
N MET A 170 -5.57 -6.13 2.25
CA MET A 170 -6.28 -4.92 1.84
C MET A 170 -6.30 -3.91 3.00
N GLY A 171 -6.11 -2.64 2.68
CA GLY A 171 -6.40 -1.51 3.58
C GLY A 171 -7.58 -0.69 3.08
N ASP A 172 -8.12 0.19 3.92
CA ASP A 172 -9.14 1.16 3.54
C ASP A 172 -8.91 2.49 4.27
N LEU A 173 -8.59 3.55 3.51
CA LEU A 173 -8.31 4.90 4.08
C LEU A 173 -9.57 5.60 4.59
N ALA A 174 -10.76 5.09 4.28
CA ALA A 174 -12.01 5.61 4.80
C ALA A 174 -12.44 4.93 6.10
N ASP A 175 -11.72 3.89 6.55
CA ASP A 175 -11.96 3.27 7.85
C ASP A 175 -11.58 4.26 8.97
N PRO A 176 -12.48 4.54 9.94
CA PRO A 176 -12.19 5.42 11.07
C PRO A 176 -10.95 5.02 11.89
N VAL A 177 -10.56 3.75 11.86
CA VAL A 177 -9.37 3.23 12.56
C VAL A 177 -8.09 3.46 11.75
N MET A 178 -8.19 3.65 10.43
CA MET A 178 -7.07 3.76 9.49
C MET A 178 -7.21 4.99 8.58
N THR A 179 -7.46 6.16 9.17
CA THR A 179 -7.59 7.43 8.42
C THR A 179 -6.26 8.00 7.97
N SER A 180 -5.17 7.66 8.65
CA SER A 180 -3.79 8.02 8.31
C SER A 180 -2.86 6.80 8.43
N CYS A 181 -1.77 6.82 7.67
CA CYS A 181 -0.78 5.74 7.67
C CYS A 181 0.63 6.32 7.66
N LEU A 182 1.50 5.80 8.52
CA LEU A 182 2.93 6.12 8.53
C LEU A 182 3.70 4.95 7.92
N ILE A 183 4.46 5.23 6.86
CA ILE A 183 5.27 4.22 6.16
C ILE A 183 6.75 4.49 6.44
N GLY A 184 7.36 3.60 7.23
CA GLY A 184 8.79 3.63 7.52
C GLY A 184 9.57 2.61 6.67
N GLY A 185 10.78 2.97 6.27
CA GLY A 185 11.66 2.07 5.52
C GLY A 185 13.05 2.67 5.33
N THR A 186 14.07 1.82 5.20
CA THR A 186 15.42 2.25 4.81
C THR A 186 15.51 2.47 3.30
N SER A 187 16.56 3.16 2.84
CA SER A 187 16.81 3.29 1.41
C SER A 187 16.89 1.91 0.73
N GLY A 188 16.18 1.75 -0.40
CA GLY A 188 16.11 0.50 -1.14
C GLY A 188 15.17 -0.56 -0.55
N SER A 189 14.43 -0.27 0.54
CA SER A 189 13.47 -1.23 1.11
C SER A 189 12.15 -1.34 0.34
N GLY A 190 11.95 -0.51 -0.68
CA GLY A 190 10.71 -0.44 -1.47
C GLY A 190 9.65 0.53 -0.94
N LYS A 191 10.00 1.48 -0.06
CA LYS A 191 9.07 2.50 0.46
C LYS A 191 8.42 3.31 -0.66
N SER A 192 9.21 3.85 -1.58
CA SER A 192 8.72 4.68 -2.69
C SER A 192 7.81 3.87 -3.62
N GLU A 193 8.17 2.63 -3.92
CA GLU A 193 7.37 1.70 -4.72
C GLU A 193 6.05 1.34 -4.04
N LEU A 194 6.05 1.12 -2.72
CA LEU A 194 4.84 0.92 -1.94
C LEU A 194 3.94 2.16 -2.01
N ILE A 195 4.48 3.35 -1.76
CA ILE A 195 3.68 4.59 -1.83
C ILE A 195 3.07 4.78 -3.22
N ARG A 196 3.84 4.56 -4.30
CA ARG A 196 3.32 4.62 -5.68
C ARG A 196 2.24 3.57 -5.93
N SER A 197 2.44 2.34 -5.47
CA SER A 197 1.47 1.26 -5.63
C SER A 197 0.17 1.54 -4.88
N LEU A 198 0.23 2.18 -3.72
CA LEU A 198 -0.91 2.66 -2.95
C LEU A 198 -1.71 3.71 -3.74
N VAL A 199 -1.06 4.77 -4.24
CA VAL A 199 -1.73 5.84 -5.01
C VAL A 199 -2.45 5.26 -6.24
N VAL A 200 -1.76 4.42 -7.01
CA VAL A 200 -2.34 3.76 -8.19
C VAL A 200 -3.46 2.79 -7.80
N GLY A 201 -3.24 1.99 -6.75
CA GLY A 201 -4.20 1.02 -6.24
C GLY A 201 -5.50 1.66 -5.81
N ILE A 202 -5.42 2.72 -5.00
CA ILE A 202 -6.56 3.53 -4.57
C ILE A 202 -7.31 4.06 -5.81
N ARG A 203 -6.60 4.67 -6.77
CA ARG A 203 -7.26 5.26 -7.93
C ARG A 203 -8.01 4.25 -8.79
N LEU A 204 -7.41 3.08 -9.00
CA LEU A 204 -7.99 2.01 -9.82
C LEU A 204 -9.22 1.40 -9.13
N MET A 205 -9.18 1.19 -7.82
CA MET A 205 -10.31 0.64 -7.07
C MET A 205 -11.45 1.64 -6.85
N ASN A 206 -11.13 2.94 -6.77
CA ASN A 206 -12.10 4.01 -6.50
C ASN A 206 -12.50 4.75 -7.77
N THR A 207 -12.79 4.03 -8.85
CA THR A 207 -13.30 4.64 -10.08
C THR A 207 -14.70 5.27 -9.95
N PRO A 208 -15.67 4.70 -9.19
CA PRO A 208 -16.99 5.33 -9.05
C PRO A 208 -17.00 6.47 -8.00
N ASN A 209 -16.05 6.51 -7.08
CA ASN A 209 -15.97 7.51 -6.02
C ASN A 209 -14.90 8.55 -6.37
N PRO A 210 -15.19 9.85 -6.39
CA PRO A 210 -14.17 10.84 -6.70
C PRO A 210 -13.11 10.85 -5.59
N VAL A 211 -11.90 10.41 -5.94
CA VAL A 211 -10.68 10.56 -5.12
C VAL A 211 -9.76 11.58 -5.79
N SER A 212 -9.14 12.41 -4.98
CA SER A 212 -8.18 13.41 -5.41
C SER A 212 -6.92 13.35 -4.55
N PHE A 213 -5.76 13.48 -5.18
CA PHE A 213 -4.46 13.33 -4.55
C PHE A 213 -3.70 14.65 -4.51
N ILE A 214 -3.04 14.89 -3.39
CA ILE A 214 -1.99 15.89 -3.24
C ILE A 214 -0.71 15.13 -2.91
N LEU A 215 0.32 15.29 -3.73
CA LEU A 215 1.59 14.57 -3.59
C LEU A 215 2.71 15.56 -3.24
N ILE A 216 3.41 15.30 -2.15
CA ILE A 216 4.58 16.08 -1.69
C ILE A 216 5.82 15.19 -1.79
N ASP A 217 6.77 15.59 -2.63
CA ASP A 217 8.02 14.90 -2.94
C ASP A 217 9.21 15.88 -2.90
N PRO A 218 9.72 16.25 -1.72
CA PRO A 218 10.82 17.21 -1.61
C PRO A 218 12.11 16.71 -2.27
N LYS A 219 12.27 15.38 -2.42
CA LYS A 219 13.45 14.74 -3.01
C LYS A 219 13.39 14.66 -4.53
N ARG A 220 12.22 14.86 -5.16
CA ARG A 220 12.02 14.80 -6.61
C ARG A 220 12.41 13.44 -7.22
N VAL A 221 12.10 12.35 -6.54
CA VAL A 221 12.46 10.99 -6.99
C VAL A 221 11.23 10.11 -7.16
N THR A 222 10.30 10.15 -6.22
CA THR A 222 9.23 9.17 -6.11
C THR A 222 8.09 9.45 -7.08
N PHE A 223 7.78 10.71 -7.40
CA PHE A 223 6.59 11.08 -8.18
C PHE A 223 6.88 11.86 -9.47
N THR A 224 8.10 11.80 -9.98
CA THR A 224 8.50 12.49 -11.23
C THR A 224 7.63 12.14 -12.45
N ASP A 225 7.17 10.89 -12.55
CA ASP A 225 6.31 10.43 -13.65
C ASP A 225 4.81 10.72 -13.42
N PHE A 226 4.43 11.23 -12.25
CA PHE A 226 3.03 11.44 -11.88
C PHE A 226 2.48 12.80 -12.35
N VAL A 227 3.27 13.60 -13.06
CA VAL A 227 2.89 14.95 -13.54
C VAL A 227 1.56 14.96 -14.31
N SER A 228 1.25 13.88 -15.03
CA SER A 228 0.00 13.73 -15.80
C SER A 228 -1.03 12.81 -15.13
N PHE A 229 -0.92 12.55 -13.82
CA PHE A 229 -1.84 11.64 -13.14
C PHE A 229 -3.24 12.28 -13.00
N PRO A 230 -4.31 11.68 -13.57
CA PRO A 230 -5.60 12.36 -13.75
C PRO A 230 -6.33 12.78 -12.47
N SER A 231 -5.97 12.19 -11.33
CA SER A 231 -6.60 12.47 -10.03
C SER A 231 -5.76 13.37 -9.15
N LEU A 232 -4.75 14.06 -9.70
CA LEU A 232 -4.07 15.11 -8.96
C LEU A 232 -4.94 16.34 -8.82
N PHE A 233 -5.03 16.86 -7.61
CA PHE A 233 -5.64 18.15 -7.34
C PHE A 233 -4.76 19.31 -7.88
N MET A 234 -3.45 19.14 -7.76
CA MET A 234 -2.43 20.10 -8.17
C MET A 234 -1.14 19.39 -8.59
N PRO A 235 -0.20 20.05 -9.29
CA PRO A 235 1.10 19.47 -9.60
C PRO A 235 1.83 18.98 -8.34
N VAL A 236 2.67 17.97 -8.49
CA VAL A 236 3.47 17.40 -7.39
C VAL A 236 4.30 18.52 -6.75
N ILE A 237 4.18 18.66 -5.44
CA ILE A 237 4.83 19.70 -4.66
C ILE A 237 6.24 19.25 -4.33
N MET A 238 7.22 20.02 -4.77
CA MET A 238 8.64 19.72 -4.59
C MET A 238 9.32 20.67 -3.59
N ASP A 239 8.67 21.77 -3.27
CA ASP A 239 9.21 22.83 -2.41
C ASP A 239 8.60 22.72 -1.00
N PRO A 240 9.42 22.67 0.06
CA PRO A 240 8.92 22.53 1.44
C PRO A 240 8.05 23.69 1.91
N ASP A 241 8.31 24.92 1.47
CA ASP A 241 7.52 26.08 1.90
C ASP A 241 6.13 26.04 1.26
N ASN A 242 6.06 25.72 -0.05
CA ASN A 242 4.78 25.47 -0.72
C ASN A 242 4.02 24.28 -0.09
N ALA A 243 4.73 23.27 0.40
CA ALA A 243 4.09 22.15 1.10
C ALA A 243 3.37 22.61 2.38
N MET A 244 3.93 23.57 3.11
CA MET A 244 3.28 24.15 4.30
C MET A 244 1.99 24.89 3.96
N GLU A 245 2.02 25.74 2.94
CA GLU A 245 0.83 26.48 2.49
C GLU A 245 -0.30 25.51 2.09
N VAL A 246 0.04 24.39 1.45
CA VAL A 246 -0.94 23.38 1.06
C VAL A 246 -1.48 22.63 2.27
N LEU A 247 -0.66 22.34 3.28
CA LEU A 247 -1.12 21.74 4.53
C LEU A 247 -2.12 22.67 5.25
N GLU A 248 -1.82 23.96 5.35
CA GLU A 248 -2.73 24.96 5.91
C GLU A 248 -4.05 25.03 5.11
N ALA A 249 -3.98 24.97 3.78
CA ALA A 249 -5.16 24.91 2.93
C ALA A 249 -5.99 23.63 3.15
N CYS A 250 -5.34 22.49 3.41
CA CYS A 250 -6.02 21.24 3.76
C CYS A 250 -6.76 21.34 5.10
N VAL A 251 -6.17 21.99 6.11
CA VAL A 251 -6.83 22.25 7.40
C VAL A 251 -8.06 23.14 7.20
N LYS A 252 -7.93 24.22 6.43
CA LYS A 252 -9.06 25.10 6.11
C LYS A 252 -10.19 24.36 5.39
N GLU A 253 -9.87 23.56 4.37
CA GLU A 253 -10.85 22.72 3.66
C GLU A 253 -11.54 21.74 4.62
N MET A 254 -10.80 21.16 5.57
CA MET A 254 -11.37 20.28 6.60
C MET A 254 -12.41 21.03 7.46
N GLU A 255 -12.09 22.23 7.95
CA GLU A 255 -13.02 23.06 8.74
C GLU A 255 -14.28 23.44 7.94
N GLU A 256 -14.11 23.84 6.68
CA GLU A 256 -15.21 24.16 5.77
C GLU A 256 -16.14 22.96 5.55
N ARG A 257 -15.56 21.76 5.40
CA ARG A 257 -16.32 20.51 5.28
C ARG A 257 -17.07 20.17 6.56
N TYR A 258 -16.47 20.35 7.73
CA TYR A 258 -17.18 20.14 9.00
C TYR A 258 -18.41 21.05 9.10
N MET A 259 -18.26 22.35 8.83
CA MET A 259 -19.38 23.28 8.84
C MET A 259 -20.47 22.90 7.82
N HIS A 260 -20.10 22.39 6.65
CA HIS A 260 -21.04 21.95 5.63
C HIS A 260 -21.80 20.66 6.02
N LEU A 261 -21.09 19.70 6.60
CA LEU A 261 -21.67 18.45 7.09
C LEU A 261 -22.67 18.72 8.23
N GLU A 262 -22.32 19.61 9.16
CA GLU A 262 -23.23 20.05 10.24
C GLU A 262 -24.51 20.70 9.69
N LYS A 263 -24.39 21.60 8.70
CA LYS A 263 -25.55 22.26 8.07
C LYS A 263 -26.47 21.28 7.34
N THR A 264 -25.90 20.20 6.80
CA THR A 264 -26.65 19.18 6.04
C THR A 264 -27.10 18.00 6.89
N GLY A 265 -26.69 17.95 8.16
CA GLY A 265 -27.10 16.92 9.13
C GLY A 265 -26.34 15.59 9.00
N TYR A 266 -25.22 15.55 8.28
CA TYR A 266 -24.38 14.36 8.14
C TYR A 266 -23.19 14.42 9.11
N THR A 267 -22.73 13.27 9.59
CA THR A 267 -21.60 13.18 10.52
C THR A 267 -20.27 12.87 9.84
N ASN A 268 -20.30 12.31 8.64
CA ASN A 268 -19.12 11.94 7.88
C ASN A 268 -19.38 12.01 6.36
N ILE A 269 -18.28 12.12 5.61
CA ILE A 269 -18.31 12.22 4.14
C ILE A 269 -18.91 10.99 3.45
N SER A 270 -18.76 9.79 4.05
CA SER A 270 -19.27 8.56 3.44
C SER A 270 -20.80 8.56 3.43
N ASP A 271 -21.43 8.92 4.54
CA ASP A 271 -22.89 9.03 4.64
C ASP A 271 -23.42 10.19 3.78
N TYR A 272 -22.70 11.32 3.75
CA TYR A 272 -23.02 12.46 2.88
C TYR A 272 -23.06 12.03 1.41
N ASN A 273 -22.03 11.31 0.95
CA ASN A 273 -21.91 10.88 -0.45
C ASN A 273 -22.96 9.84 -0.87
N ILE A 274 -23.50 9.05 0.08
CA ILE A 274 -24.60 8.12 -0.20
C ILE A 274 -25.92 8.88 -0.35
N GLY A 275 -26.12 9.90 0.49
CA GLY A 275 -27.40 10.62 0.59
C GLY A 275 -27.56 11.79 -0.37
N GLN A 276 -26.49 12.25 -1.02
CA GLN A 276 -26.50 13.45 -1.84
C GLN A 276 -26.14 13.18 -3.31
N PRO A 277 -26.77 13.90 -4.26
CA PRO A 277 -26.51 13.72 -5.69
C PRO A 277 -25.13 14.27 -6.13
N GLU A 278 -24.60 15.25 -5.40
CA GLU A 278 -23.27 15.81 -5.62
C GLU A 278 -22.31 15.29 -4.53
N PRO A 279 -21.56 14.21 -4.80
CA PRO A 279 -20.65 13.65 -3.81
C PRO A 279 -19.45 14.57 -3.59
N MET A 280 -19.05 14.68 -2.34
CA MET A 280 -17.82 15.34 -1.94
C MET A 280 -16.63 14.43 -2.26
N THR A 281 -15.62 15.00 -2.93
CA THR A 281 -14.40 14.29 -3.32
C THR A 281 -13.55 13.97 -2.09
N ARG A 282 -13.05 12.74 -1.97
CA ARG A 282 -12.14 12.35 -0.90
C ARG A 282 -10.71 12.80 -1.24
N GLY A 283 -10.18 13.73 -0.47
CA GLY A 283 -8.79 14.19 -0.59
C GLY A 283 -7.83 13.23 0.10
N ILE A 284 -6.74 12.88 -0.58
CA ILE A 284 -5.68 12.01 -0.06
C ILE A 284 -4.36 12.76 -0.19
N LEU A 285 -3.79 13.11 0.96
CA LEU A 285 -2.49 13.74 1.04
C LEU A 285 -1.42 12.67 1.22
N VAL A 286 -0.39 12.69 0.35
CA VAL A 286 0.74 11.77 0.42
C VAL A 286 2.03 12.57 0.53
N ILE A 287 2.79 12.28 1.57
CA ILE A 287 4.09 12.89 1.83
C ILE A 287 5.13 11.78 1.75
N ASP A 288 6.04 11.84 0.77
CA ASP A 288 7.06 10.79 0.60
C ASP A 288 8.09 10.82 1.73
N GLU A 289 8.70 11.97 1.98
CA GLU A 289 9.67 12.17 3.06
C GLU A 289 9.17 13.21 4.06
N TYR A 290 8.47 12.71 5.08
CA TYR A 290 7.92 13.53 6.14
C TYR A 290 9.01 14.22 6.99
N ALA A 291 10.16 13.55 7.18
CA ALA A 291 11.26 14.10 7.97
C ALA A 291 11.84 15.39 7.38
N ASP A 292 11.90 15.49 6.06
CA ASP A 292 12.43 16.68 5.36
C ASP A 292 11.53 17.91 5.58
N LEU A 293 10.25 17.72 5.90
CA LEU A 293 9.33 18.81 6.26
C LEU A 293 9.50 19.28 7.71
N ILE A 294 9.81 18.38 8.66
CA ILE A 294 9.89 18.71 10.09
C ILE A 294 11.24 19.28 10.51
N MET A 295 12.32 18.97 9.79
CA MET A 295 13.69 19.28 10.25
C MET A 295 14.03 20.78 10.29
N ASN A 296 13.18 21.65 9.73
CA ASN A 296 13.27 23.10 9.95
C ASN A 296 12.54 23.49 11.25
N LYS A 297 13.28 24.09 12.22
CA LYS A 297 12.78 24.46 13.55
C LYS A 297 11.53 25.36 13.53
N THR A 298 11.39 26.22 12.52
CA THR A 298 10.21 27.08 12.29
C THR A 298 9.01 26.30 11.74
N THR A 299 9.25 25.19 11.06
CA THR A 299 8.22 24.38 10.38
C THR A 299 7.59 23.35 11.33
N LYS A 300 8.32 22.90 12.34
CA LYS A 300 7.85 21.90 13.32
C LYS A 300 6.60 22.36 14.11
N GLU A 301 6.58 23.58 14.61
CA GLU A 301 5.46 24.08 15.44
C GLU A 301 4.17 24.28 14.61
N ALA A 302 4.30 24.76 13.37
CA ALA A 302 3.17 24.91 12.45
C ALA A 302 2.57 23.55 12.04
N LEU A 303 3.42 22.55 11.84
CA LEU A 303 3.03 21.25 11.34
C LEU A 303 2.43 20.34 12.43
N GLU A 304 2.91 20.43 13.67
CA GLU A 304 2.28 19.76 14.84
C GLU A 304 0.88 20.32 15.17
N THR A 305 0.56 21.53 14.70
CA THR A 305 -0.77 22.14 14.88
C THR A 305 -1.75 21.77 13.75
N ALA A 306 -1.23 21.35 12.59
CA ALA A 306 -2.01 21.08 11.39
C ALA A 306 -2.41 19.60 11.20
N ILE A 307 -1.80 18.68 11.95
CA ILE A 307 -2.07 17.23 11.95
C ILE A 307 -2.90 16.86 13.18
#